data_AF-A0A655RUG2-F1
#
_entry.id   AF-A0A655RUG2-F1
#
_cell.length_a   1.000
_cell.length_b   1.000
_cell.length_c   1.000
_cell.angle_alpha   90.00
_cell.angle_beta   90.00
_cell.angle_gamma   90.00
#
_symmetry.space_group_name_H-M   'P 1'
#
loop_
_entity.id
_entity.type
_entity.pdbx_description
1 polymer ?
#
loop_
_entity_poly.entity_id
_entity_poly.type
_entity_poly.pdbx_seq_one_letter_code
_entity_poly.pdbx_strand_id
1 'polypeptide(L)'
;MIIGYAIPGFLFAIILIILFASGNYFSWFPLRGLVSDNFASLPWYQQVLDYFWHLTLPTLAMVIGGFATLSMLTKNSFLDEINKQYVVTARAKGLDERRILYKHVFRNAMLIIIAGFPSAFISIFFTGSMLIEVMFSLEGIGLLGFEATIQRDYPLVFSSLYIMTLLGLLLSIISDLTYMWVDPRIDFEAR
;
A
#
# COMPACT_ATOMS: atom_id res chain seq x y z
N MET A 1 -2.07 16.07 -10.19
CA MET A 1 -1.66 15.08 -9.16
C MET A 1 -1.54 15.67 -7.76
N ILE A 2 -1.12 16.94 -7.60
CA ILE A 2 -1.01 17.61 -6.28
C ILE A 2 -2.36 17.61 -5.51
N ILE A 3 -3.48 17.79 -6.22
CA ILE A 3 -4.83 17.79 -5.62
C ILE A 3 -5.17 16.43 -4.98
N GLY A 4 -4.74 15.30 -5.56
CA GLY A 4 -5.00 13.96 -5.02
C GLY A 4 -4.11 13.61 -3.82
N TYR A 5 -2.93 14.23 -3.70
CA TYR A 5 -2.06 14.08 -2.52
C TYR A 5 -2.58 14.88 -1.31
N ALA A 6 -3.27 15.99 -1.56
CA ALA A 6 -3.83 16.83 -0.50
C ALA A 6 -5.06 16.23 0.19
N ILE A 7 -5.66 15.18 -0.39
CA ILE A 7 -6.85 14.51 0.14
C ILE A 7 -6.38 13.26 0.91
N PRO A 8 -6.54 13.22 2.24
CA PRO A 8 -6.29 12.01 3.01
C PRO A 8 -7.03 10.78 2.47
N GLY A 9 -6.40 9.62 2.49
CA GLY A 9 -6.97 8.37 1.99
C GLY A 9 -8.34 8.01 2.58
N PHE A 10 -8.58 8.33 3.85
CA PHE A 10 -9.89 8.08 4.49
C PHE A 10 -11.02 8.92 3.90
N LEU A 11 -10.75 10.11 3.33
CA LEU A 11 -11.80 10.90 2.67
C LEU A 11 -12.29 10.20 1.39
N PHE A 12 -11.39 9.50 0.68
CA PHE A 12 -11.79 8.64 -0.43
C PHE A 12 -12.67 7.48 0.05
N ALA A 13 -12.39 6.92 1.23
CA ALA A 13 -13.30 5.94 1.84
C ALA A 13 -14.71 6.52 2.06
N ILE A 14 -14.83 7.79 2.49
CA ILE A 14 -16.14 8.42 2.74
C ILE A 14 -16.91 8.53 1.42
N ILE A 15 -16.23 9.02 0.39
CA ILE A 15 -16.81 9.19 -0.94
C ILE A 15 -17.27 7.83 -1.49
N LEU A 16 -16.44 6.79 -1.34
CA LEU A 16 -16.78 5.43 -1.78
C LEU A 16 -18.01 4.87 -1.04
N ILE A 17 -18.08 5.05 0.28
CA ILE A 17 -19.24 4.61 1.07
C ILE A 17 -20.51 5.33 0.61
N ILE A 18 -20.46 6.66 0.44
CA ILE A 18 -21.62 7.46 0.03
C ILE A 18 -22.12 7.05 -1.37
N LEU A 19 -21.20 6.82 -2.30
CA LEU A 19 -21.56 6.51 -3.69
C LEU A 19 -22.01 5.07 -3.88
N PHE A 20 -21.35 4.10 -3.24
CA PHE A 20 -21.48 2.68 -3.57
C PHE A 20 -22.12 1.79 -2.51
N ALA A 21 -22.24 2.30 -1.27
CA ALA A 21 -22.74 1.52 -0.14
C ALA A 21 -23.95 2.15 0.55
N SER A 22 -24.04 3.49 0.58
CA SER A 22 -25.08 4.24 1.30
C SER A 22 -26.50 4.04 0.77
N GLY A 23 -26.68 3.44 -0.42
CA GLY A 23 -27.99 3.22 -1.03
C GLY A 23 -28.64 4.44 -1.68
N ASN A 24 -28.00 5.62 -1.62
CA ASN A 24 -28.50 6.85 -2.25
C ASN A 24 -28.23 6.94 -3.76
N TYR A 25 -27.13 6.34 -4.23
CA TYR A 25 -26.74 6.36 -5.64
C TYR A 25 -26.61 4.93 -6.19
N PHE A 26 -25.57 4.22 -5.76
CA PHE A 26 -25.33 2.81 -6.08
C PHE A 26 -25.30 2.02 -4.77
N SER A 27 -26.00 0.89 -4.74
CA SER A 27 -26.07 -0.05 -3.61
C SER A 27 -25.42 -1.38 -3.97
N TRP A 28 -24.22 -1.29 -4.56
CA TRP A 28 -23.51 -2.48 -5.04
C TRP A 28 -22.78 -3.20 -3.91
N PHE A 29 -22.31 -2.45 -2.92
CA PHE A 29 -21.44 -2.98 -1.88
C PHE A 29 -22.07 -2.81 -0.49
N PRO A 30 -21.69 -3.69 0.45
CA PRO A 30 -22.12 -3.58 1.83
C PRO A 30 -21.55 -2.31 2.48
N LEU A 31 -22.32 -1.75 3.41
CA LEU A 31 -21.93 -0.56 4.17
C LEU A 31 -20.80 -0.83 5.15
N ARG A 32 -20.82 -2.01 5.79
CA ARG A 32 -20.00 -2.35 6.96
C ARG A 32 -19.81 -3.85 7.07
N GLY A 33 -18.77 -4.24 7.83
CA GLY A 33 -18.52 -5.63 8.21
C GLY A 33 -17.71 -6.41 7.15
N LEU A 34 -17.23 -7.58 7.56
CA LEU A 34 -16.43 -8.49 6.71
C LEU A 34 -17.26 -9.58 6.02
N VAL A 35 -18.47 -9.83 6.50
CA VAL A 35 -19.35 -10.90 6.05
C VAL A 35 -20.81 -10.48 6.18
N SER A 36 -21.67 -11.07 5.36
CA SER A 36 -23.11 -10.94 5.43
C SER A 36 -23.72 -11.71 6.61
N ASP A 37 -24.91 -11.31 7.07
CA ASP A 37 -25.61 -11.95 8.19
C ASP A 37 -25.91 -13.44 7.95
N ASN A 38 -26.01 -13.88 6.68
CA ASN A 38 -26.26 -15.27 6.33
C ASN A 38 -24.99 -16.10 6.08
N PHE A 39 -23.79 -15.55 6.32
CA PHE A 39 -22.52 -16.16 5.93
C PHE A 39 -22.38 -17.62 6.39
N ALA A 40 -22.82 -17.93 7.61
CA ALA A 40 -22.74 -19.28 8.18
C ALA A 40 -23.60 -20.32 7.45
N SER A 41 -24.65 -19.89 6.73
CA SER A 41 -25.51 -20.78 5.94
C SER A 41 -25.14 -20.85 4.46
N LEU A 42 -24.18 -20.04 4.01
CA LEU A 42 -23.68 -20.06 2.64
C LEU A 42 -22.77 -21.27 2.39
N PRO A 43 -22.80 -21.86 1.18
CA PRO A 43 -21.79 -22.81 0.76
C PRO A 43 -20.42 -22.13 0.65
N TRP A 44 -19.35 -22.90 0.86
CA TRP A 44 -17.98 -22.41 0.99
C TRP A 44 -17.51 -21.46 -0.14
N TYR A 45 -17.96 -21.69 -1.39
CA TYR A 45 -17.60 -20.82 -2.52
C TYR A 45 -18.29 -19.45 -2.47
N GLN A 46 -19.53 -19.41 -1.96
CA GLN A 46 -20.25 -18.16 -1.74
C GLN A 46 -19.72 -17.41 -0.52
N GLN A 47 -19.27 -18.11 0.52
CA GLN A 47 -18.55 -17.50 1.64
C GLN A 47 -17.30 -16.75 1.17
N VAL A 48 -16.48 -17.38 0.32
CA VAL A 48 -15.29 -16.72 -0.23
C VAL A 48 -15.66 -15.49 -1.06
N LEU A 49 -16.66 -15.60 -1.93
CA LEU A 49 -17.10 -14.48 -2.77
C LEU A 49 -17.66 -13.33 -1.92
N ASP A 50 -18.47 -13.64 -0.90
CA ASP A 50 -19.03 -12.67 0.04
C ASP A 50 -17.92 -11.91 0.76
N TYR A 51 -16.92 -12.62 1.25
CA TYR A 51 -15.77 -12.03 1.93
C TYR A 51 -14.98 -11.06 1.02
N PHE A 52 -14.68 -11.46 -0.22
CA PHE A 52 -14.02 -10.57 -1.18
C PHE A 52 -14.90 -9.37 -1.56
N TRP A 53 -16.22 -9.56 -1.64
CA TRP A 53 -17.16 -8.49 -1.92
C TRP A 53 -17.14 -7.41 -0.83
N HIS A 54 -17.10 -7.82 0.44
CA HIS A 54 -16.97 -6.92 1.59
C HIS A 54 -15.60 -6.24 1.65
N LEU A 55 -14.53 -6.91 1.24
CA LEU A 55 -13.17 -6.34 1.21
C LEU A 55 -12.93 -5.37 0.05
N THR A 56 -13.73 -5.39 -1.00
CA THR A 56 -13.46 -4.63 -2.23
C THR A 56 -13.43 -3.12 -1.97
N LEU A 57 -14.41 -2.56 -1.27
CA LEU A 57 -14.43 -1.12 -0.97
C LEU A 57 -13.32 -0.66 0.01
N PRO A 58 -13.10 -1.33 1.15
CA PRO A 58 -12.00 -0.99 2.05
C PRO A 58 -10.63 -1.03 1.35
N THR A 59 -10.38 -2.08 0.56
CA THR A 59 -9.10 -2.23 -0.16
C THR A 59 -8.93 -1.17 -1.24
N LEU A 60 -9.97 -0.85 -2.01
CA LEU A 60 -9.92 0.24 -2.98
C LEU A 60 -9.64 1.59 -2.31
N ALA A 61 -10.26 1.87 -1.15
CA ALA A 61 -9.98 3.09 -0.40
C ALA A 61 -8.51 3.19 0.02
N MET A 62 -7.94 2.08 0.53
CA MET A 62 -6.52 2.02 0.89
C MET A 62 -5.60 2.19 -0.32
N VAL A 63 -5.90 1.53 -1.44
CA VAL A 63 -5.12 1.61 -2.67
C VAL A 63 -5.13 3.02 -3.24
N ILE A 64 -6.30 3.67 -3.32
CA ILE A 64 -6.41 5.04 -3.82
C ILE A 64 -5.63 6.01 -2.94
N GLY A 65 -5.71 5.86 -1.62
CA GLY A 65 -4.95 6.68 -0.67
C GLY A 65 -3.43 6.56 -0.85
N GLY A 66 -2.93 5.34 -1.11
CA GLY A 66 -1.50 5.10 -1.36
C GLY A 66 -1.05 5.43 -2.79
N PHE A 67 -1.97 5.40 -3.77
CA PHE A 67 -1.66 5.52 -5.19
C PHE A 67 -1.05 6.89 -5.55
N ALA A 68 -1.56 7.98 -4.96
CA ALA A 68 -1.03 9.32 -5.21
C ALA A 68 0.46 9.43 -4.81
N THR A 69 0.80 8.94 -3.62
CA THR A 69 2.17 8.91 -3.10
C THR A 69 3.06 8.00 -3.94
N LEU A 70 2.61 6.78 -4.23
CA LEU A 70 3.38 5.83 -5.04
C LEU A 70 3.64 6.39 -6.44
N SER A 71 2.64 6.97 -7.10
CA SER A 71 2.83 7.53 -8.43
C SER A 71 3.77 8.74 -8.44
N MET A 72 3.75 9.57 -7.39
CA MET A 72 4.68 10.69 -7.26
C MET A 72 6.11 10.19 -7.03
N LEU A 73 6.30 9.22 -6.14
CA LEU A 73 7.59 8.57 -5.90
C LEU A 73 8.13 7.94 -7.18
N THR A 74 7.30 7.21 -7.92
CA THR A 74 7.68 6.63 -9.21
C THR A 74 8.07 7.72 -10.19
N LYS A 75 7.26 8.77 -10.36
CA LYS A 75 7.59 9.86 -11.29
C LYS A 75 8.93 10.52 -10.94
N ASN A 76 9.16 10.83 -9.66
CA ASN A 76 10.39 11.47 -9.20
C ASN A 76 11.60 10.55 -9.45
N SER A 77 11.50 9.27 -9.07
CA SER A 77 12.56 8.28 -9.28
C SER A 77 12.94 8.14 -10.76
N PHE A 78 11.96 8.18 -11.67
CA PHE A 78 12.23 8.15 -13.10
C PHE A 78 12.91 9.42 -13.61
N LEU A 79 12.48 10.60 -13.14
CA LEU A 79 13.11 11.86 -13.51
C LEU A 79 14.56 11.94 -13.03
N ASP A 80 14.85 11.42 -11.84
CA ASP A 80 16.21 11.36 -11.29
C ASP A 80 17.10 10.42 -12.11
N GLU A 81 16.59 9.26 -12.53
CA GLU A 81 17.34 8.32 -13.37
C GLU A 81 17.58 8.82 -14.81
N ILE A 82 16.60 9.51 -15.42
CA ILE A 82 16.73 10.02 -16.80
C ILE A 82 17.87 11.03 -16.94
N ASN A 83 18.18 11.80 -15.89
CA ASN A 83 19.20 12.84 -15.92
C ASN A 83 20.63 12.31 -15.64
N LYS A 84 20.80 11.00 -15.43
CA LYS A 84 22.12 10.42 -15.11
C LYS A 84 23.00 10.22 -16.35
N GLN A 85 24.32 10.26 -16.14
CA GLN A 85 25.32 10.15 -17.20
C GLN A 85 25.20 8.87 -18.04
N TYR A 86 24.81 7.73 -17.43
CA TYR A 86 24.65 6.48 -18.17
C TYR A 86 23.53 6.55 -19.25
N VAL A 87 22.50 7.39 -19.04
CA VAL A 87 21.43 7.63 -20.00
C VAL A 87 21.94 8.46 -21.17
N VAL A 88 22.73 9.50 -20.88
CA VAL A 88 23.38 10.34 -21.90
C VAL A 88 24.31 9.51 -22.77
N THR A 89 25.13 8.63 -22.16
CA THR A 89 26.00 7.71 -22.88
C THR A 89 25.21 6.70 -23.72
N ALA A 90 24.09 6.18 -23.21
CA ALA A 90 23.22 5.28 -23.97
C ALA A 90 22.62 5.98 -25.20
N ARG A 91 22.17 7.23 -25.04
CA ARG A 91 21.68 8.05 -26.16
C ARG A 91 22.77 8.33 -27.19
N ALA A 92 23.99 8.65 -26.74
CA ALA A 92 25.14 8.86 -27.62
C ALA A 92 25.54 7.59 -28.41
N LYS A 93 25.27 6.39 -27.86
CA LYS A 93 25.46 5.10 -28.54
C LYS A 93 24.36 4.77 -29.56
N GLY A 94 23.36 5.63 -29.75
CA GLY A 94 22.27 5.44 -30.72
C GLY A 94 21.19 4.45 -30.26
N LEU A 95 21.07 4.18 -28.96
CA LEU A 95 19.98 3.35 -28.43
C LEU A 95 18.64 4.07 -28.53
N ASP A 96 17.61 3.33 -28.94
CA ASP A 96 16.23 3.81 -28.99
C ASP A 96 15.70 4.21 -27.59
N GLU A 97 14.92 5.29 -27.51
CA GLU A 97 14.45 5.84 -26.24
C GLU A 97 13.61 4.83 -25.44
N ARG A 98 12.81 3.99 -26.11
CA ARG A 98 12.05 2.93 -25.42
C ARG A 98 12.97 1.91 -24.77
N ARG A 99 14.05 1.52 -25.45
CA ARG A 99 15.02 0.57 -24.90
C ARG A 99 15.78 1.18 -23.71
N ILE A 100 16.10 2.47 -23.77
CA ILE A 100 16.71 3.19 -22.64
C ILE A 100 15.75 3.23 -21.44
N LEU A 101 14.49 3.58 -21.68
CA LEU A 101 13.49 3.70 -20.63
C LEU A 101 13.22 2.35 -19.94
N TYR A 102 12.89 1.30 -20.68
CA TYR A 102 12.51 0.02 -20.09
C TYR A 102 13.68 -0.82 -19.57
N LYS A 103 14.88 -0.73 -20.19
CA LYS A 103 16.01 -1.59 -19.82
C LYS A 103 16.99 -0.94 -18.84
N HIS A 104 17.15 0.38 -18.91
CA HIS A 104 18.13 1.09 -18.08
C HIS A 104 17.43 1.90 -16.98
N VAL A 105 16.52 2.80 -17.35
CA VAL A 105 15.87 3.71 -16.38
C VAL A 105 14.92 2.96 -15.46
N PHE A 106 14.02 2.13 -16.00
CA PHE A 106 12.98 1.43 -15.23
C PHE A 106 13.59 0.55 -14.13
N ARG A 107 14.59 -0.26 -14.47
CA ARG A 107 15.24 -1.16 -13.52
C ARG A 107 15.86 -0.40 -12.35
N ASN A 108 16.54 0.72 -12.63
CA ASN A 108 17.19 1.54 -11.62
C ASN A 108 16.19 2.37 -10.81
N ALA A 109 15.13 2.90 -11.44
CA ALA A 109 14.11 3.67 -10.73
C ALA A 109 13.28 2.79 -9.78
N MET A 110 13.04 1.53 -10.14
CA MET A 110 12.38 0.55 -9.26
C MET A 110 13.18 0.27 -7.98
N LEU A 111 14.52 0.39 -8.03
CA LEU A 111 15.39 0.30 -6.85
C LEU A 111 15.24 1.48 -5.89
N ILE A 112 14.43 2.51 -6.14
CA ILE A 112 14.09 3.49 -5.10
C ILE A 112 12.76 3.11 -4.45
N ILE A 113 11.84 2.59 -5.27
CA ILE A 113 10.50 2.20 -4.86
C ILE A 113 10.54 0.98 -3.93
N ILE A 114 11.38 -0.03 -4.22
CA ILE A 114 11.46 -1.26 -3.43
C ILE A 114 11.93 -0.99 -1.98
N ALA A 115 12.80 0.00 -1.75
CA ALA A 115 13.40 0.36 -0.46
C ALA A 115 12.48 1.25 0.33
N GLY A 116 11.68 2.04 -0.38
CA GLY A 116 10.56 2.75 0.22
C GLY A 116 9.43 1.82 0.65
N PHE A 117 9.39 0.57 0.18
CA PHE A 117 8.25 -0.32 0.45
C PHE A 117 8.05 -0.64 1.94
N PRO A 118 9.07 -1.02 2.74
CA PRO A 118 8.86 -1.32 4.16
C PRO A 118 8.33 -0.13 4.94
N SER A 119 8.86 1.07 4.69
CA SER A 119 8.42 2.30 5.37
C SER A 119 7.03 2.73 4.92
N ALA A 120 6.73 2.64 3.63
CA ALA A 120 5.40 2.90 3.09
C ALA A 120 4.37 1.92 3.66
N PHE A 121 4.72 0.64 3.78
CA PHE A 121 3.87 -0.39 4.35
C PHE A 121 3.51 -0.05 5.81
N ILE A 122 4.51 0.18 6.66
CA ILE A 122 4.26 0.56 8.07
C ILE A 122 3.39 1.82 8.15
N SER A 123 3.68 2.83 7.33
CA SER A 123 2.92 4.10 7.32
C SER A 123 1.43 3.91 7.01
N ILE A 124 1.10 3.02 6.06
CA ILE A 124 -0.28 2.69 5.70
C ILE A 124 -1.03 2.09 6.89
N PHE A 125 -0.41 1.17 7.64
CA PHE A 125 -1.03 0.53 8.80
C PHE A 125 -1.27 1.49 9.97
N PHE A 126 -0.35 2.44 10.21
CA PHE A 126 -0.49 3.40 11.32
C PHE A 126 -1.41 4.58 11.01
N THR A 127 -1.35 5.13 9.80
CA THR A 127 -2.01 6.42 9.50
C THR A 127 -3.32 6.26 8.74
N GLY A 128 -3.40 5.26 7.85
CA GLY A 128 -4.54 5.06 6.96
C GLY A 128 -5.50 3.97 7.41
N SER A 129 -4.98 2.90 8.01
CA SER A 129 -5.75 1.69 8.32
C SER A 129 -6.80 1.95 9.40
N MET A 130 -6.46 2.61 10.51
CA MET A 130 -7.39 2.84 11.62
C MET A 130 -8.65 3.59 11.21
N LEU A 131 -8.53 4.70 10.46
CA LEU A 131 -9.71 5.46 10.02
C LEU A 131 -10.57 4.67 9.04
N ILE A 132 -9.95 3.94 8.11
CA ILE A 132 -10.66 3.09 7.15
C ILE A 132 -11.35 1.93 7.90
N GLU A 133 -10.68 1.32 8.87
CA GLU A 133 -11.22 0.28 9.74
C GLU A 133 -12.45 0.75 10.51
N VAL A 134 -12.39 1.93 11.15
CA VAL A 134 -13.55 2.52 11.86
C VAL A 134 -14.73 2.73 10.91
N MET A 135 -14.47 3.27 9.72
CA MET A 135 -15.52 3.60 8.76
C MET A 135 -16.24 2.39 8.18
N PHE A 136 -15.50 1.33 7.88
CA PHE A 136 -16.05 0.06 7.40
C PHE A 136 -16.41 -0.92 8.53
N SER A 137 -16.21 -0.52 9.79
CA SER A 137 -16.44 -1.35 10.99
C SER A 137 -15.67 -2.67 10.94
N LEU A 138 -14.37 -2.56 10.65
CA LEU A 138 -13.42 -3.66 10.60
C LEU A 138 -12.60 -3.72 11.89
N GLU A 139 -12.40 -4.92 12.42
CA GLU A 139 -11.56 -5.18 13.60
C GLU A 139 -10.11 -5.41 13.17
N GLY A 140 -9.43 -4.36 12.72
CA GLY A 140 -8.03 -4.43 12.31
C GLY A 140 -7.05 -4.10 13.42
N ILE A 141 -5.77 -4.37 13.17
CA ILE A 141 -4.69 -4.12 14.15
C ILE A 141 -4.51 -2.62 14.41
N GLY A 142 -4.83 -1.76 13.43
CA GLY A 142 -4.75 -0.30 13.60
C GLY A 142 -5.75 0.21 14.64
N LEU A 143 -7.01 -0.22 14.54
CA LEU A 143 -8.06 0.08 15.50
C LEU A 143 -7.76 -0.54 16.87
N LEU A 144 -7.37 -1.81 16.91
CA LEU A 144 -7.03 -2.51 18.16
C LEU A 144 -5.89 -1.82 18.92
N GLY A 145 -4.82 -1.40 18.23
CA GLY A 145 -3.72 -0.67 18.85
C GLY A 145 -4.13 0.70 19.39
N PHE A 146 -5.04 1.39 18.68
CA PHE A 146 -5.59 2.67 19.13
C PHE A 146 -6.48 2.49 20.37
N GLU A 147 -7.41 1.55 20.35
CA GLU A 147 -8.30 1.26 21.47
C GLU A 147 -7.53 0.85 22.72
N ALA A 148 -6.51 -0.02 22.57
CA ALA A 148 -5.63 -0.40 23.66
C ALA A 148 -4.90 0.80 24.28
N THR A 149 -4.50 1.78 23.46
CA THR A 149 -3.87 3.01 23.95
C THR A 149 -4.84 3.87 24.77
N ILE A 150 -6.08 4.02 24.31
CA ILE A 150 -7.13 4.77 25.02
C ILE A 150 -7.51 4.07 26.34
N GLN A 151 -7.62 2.74 26.31
CA GLN A 151 -7.94 1.92 27.48
C GLN A 151 -6.75 1.74 28.43
N ARG A 152 -5.57 2.24 28.07
CA ARG A 152 -4.31 2.06 28.81
C ARG A 152 -3.97 0.59 29.05
N ASP A 153 -4.33 -0.27 28.11
CA ASP A 153 -3.94 -1.67 28.11
C ASP A 153 -2.50 -1.79 27.58
N TYR A 154 -1.53 -1.54 28.48
CA TYR A 154 -0.12 -1.58 28.14
C TYR A 154 0.32 -2.92 27.52
N PRO A 155 -0.10 -4.10 28.03
CA PRO A 155 0.20 -5.37 27.37
C PRO A 155 -0.24 -5.43 25.90
N LEU A 156 -1.46 -5.02 25.57
CA LEU A 156 -1.95 -5.00 24.19
C LEU A 156 -1.21 -3.96 23.33
N VAL A 157 -0.93 -2.77 23.87
CA VAL A 157 -0.14 -1.74 23.19
C VAL A 157 1.26 -2.27 22.84
N PHE A 158 1.98 -2.85 23.80
CA PHE A 158 3.31 -3.39 23.53
C PHE A 158 3.28 -4.58 22.57
N SER A 159 2.25 -5.43 22.67
CA SER A 159 2.09 -6.58 21.76
C SER A 159 1.85 -6.13 20.31
N SER A 160 0.96 -5.16 20.09
CA SER A 160 0.69 -4.60 18.77
C SER A 160 1.92 -3.89 18.17
N LEU A 161 2.64 -3.10 18.97
CA LEU A 161 3.89 -2.45 18.54
C LEU A 161 4.98 -3.47 18.19
N TYR A 162 5.12 -4.52 18.99
CA TYR A 162 6.08 -5.60 18.75
C TYR A 162 5.78 -6.31 17.42
N ILE A 163 4.53 -6.73 17.20
CA ILE A 163 4.12 -7.41 15.97
C ILE A 163 4.36 -6.52 14.75
N MET A 164 4.00 -5.23 14.82
CA MET A 164 4.20 -4.29 13.72
C MET A 164 5.69 -4.06 13.41
N THR A 165 6.52 -3.97 14.44
CA THR A 165 7.96 -3.81 14.26
C THR A 165 8.60 -5.07 13.69
N LEU A 166 8.17 -6.25 14.15
CA LEU A 166 8.64 -7.54 13.63
C LEU A 166 8.26 -7.71 12.16
N LEU A 167 7.00 -7.43 11.80
CA LEU A 167 6.55 -7.43 10.40
C LEU A 167 7.32 -6.42 9.54
N GLY A 168 7.55 -5.21 10.07
CA GLY A 168 8.36 -4.19 9.41
C GLY A 168 9.79 -4.67 9.12
N LEU A 169 10.44 -5.31 10.10
CA LEU A 169 11.77 -5.89 9.93
C LEU A 169 11.78 -7.02 8.89
N LEU A 170 10.80 -7.92 8.93
CA LEU A 170 10.67 -8.99 7.93
C LEU A 170 10.51 -8.42 6.52
N LEU A 171 9.70 -7.37 6.36
CA LEU A 171 9.52 -6.69 5.07
C LEU A 171 10.78 -5.96 4.62
N SER A 172 11.54 -5.37 5.54
CA SER A 172 12.85 -4.78 5.22
C SER A 172 13.82 -5.84 4.70
N ILE A 173 13.91 -7.00 5.35
CA ILE A 173 14.76 -8.10 4.88
C ILE A 173 14.30 -8.60 3.51
N ILE A 174 12.99 -8.77 3.29
CA ILE A 174 12.44 -9.17 1.99
C ILE A 174 12.77 -8.12 0.92
N SER A 175 12.69 -6.83 1.27
CA SER A 175 13.08 -5.73 0.39
C SER A 175 14.55 -5.85 0.01
N ASP A 176 15.45 -5.99 0.99
CA ASP A 176 16.90 -6.15 0.78
C ASP A 176 17.25 -7.38 -0.09
N LEU A 177 16.52 -8.49 0.07
CA LEU A 177 16.68 -9.67 -0.80
C LEU A 177 16.18 -9.38 -2.23
N THR A 178 15.06 -8.68 -2.36
CA THR A 178 14.51 -8.27 -3.66
C THR A 178 15.46 -7.31 -4.38
N TYR A 179 16.13 -6.42 -3.63
CA TYR A 179 17.21 -5.57 -4.12
C TYR A 179 18.30 -6.35 -4.83
N MET A 180 18.84 -7.37 -4.15
CA MET A 180 19.89 -8.23 -4.67
C MET A 180 19.45 -8.97 -5.94
N TRP A 181 18.19 -9.44 -6.01
CA TRP A 181 17.68 -10.09 -7.21
C TRP A 181 17.47 -9.13 -8.38
N VAL A 182 17.02 -7.90 -8.12
CA VAL A 182 16.78 -6.91 -9.18
C VAL A 182 18.10 -6.36 -9.71
N ASP A 183 19.09 -6.10 -8.84
CA ASP A 183 20.43 -5.66 -9.22
C ASP A 183 21.54 -6.47 -8.52
N PRO A 184 22.02 -7.57 -9.14
CA PRO A 184 23.07 -8.41 -8.58
C PRO A 184 24.47 -7.79 -8.59
N ARG A 185 24.62 -6.50 -8.94
CA ARG A 185 25.89 -5.76 -8.88
C ARG A 185 26.15 -5.09 -7.53
N ILE A 186 25.14 -5.09 -6.64
CA ILE A 186 25.24 -4.53 -5.30
C ILE A 186 25.72 -5.65 -4.37
N ASP A 187 27.04 -5.87 -4.36
CA ASP A 187 27.69 -6.75 -3.38
C ASP A 187 27.85 -6.01 -2.06
N PHE A 188 27.34 -6.59 -0.97
CA PHE A 188 27.51 -6.10 0.40
C PHE A 188 28.96 -6.27 0.91
N GLU A 189 29.86 -6.86 0.12
CA GLU A 189 31.27 -7.05 0.48
C GLU A 189 32.11 -5.77 0.41
N ALA A 190 31.60 -4.68 -0.17
CA ALA A 190 32.34 -3.42 -0.32
C ALA A 190 31.87 -2.30 0.63
N ARG A 191 31.54 -2.64 1.88
CA ARG A 191 31.34 -1.67 2.97
C ARG A 191 32.29 -1.92 4.13
#